data_AF-A0A401K258-F1
#
_entry.id   AF-A0A401K258-F1
#
_cell.length_a   1.000
_cell.length_b   1.000
_cell.length_c   1.000
_cell.angle_alpha   90.00
_cell.angle_beta   90.00
_cell.angle_gamma   90.00
#
_symmetry.space_group_name_H-M   'P 1'
#
loop_
_entity.id
_entity.type
_entity.pdbx_description
1 polymer ?
#
loop_
_entity_poly.entity_id
_entity_poly.type
_entity_poly.pdbx_seq_one_letter_code
_entity_poly.pdbx_strand_id
1 'polypeptide(L)'
;MEAIPYPDWEQFKWTCELVWEHFTDRRRRSGVSSGAQLAFLLWKVLGAKSFKEVVGVFHKDGSHIEDAIDSALDFQRQWSEFKAPNLLSALNRIQQHIFQRFNLVPGNYDAYIAHIENLGRSPVVNALDEYGIPVQVGEVLWRAIGGPTSLDVALEELRHLNTSSMALSSFERELISALQTTL
;
A
#
# COMPACT_ATOMS: atom_id res chain seq x y z
N MET A 1 -22.12 -9.72 4.96
CA MET A 1 -20.89 -9.90 4.17
C MET A 1 -19.81 -10.28 5.17
N GLU A 2 -19.45 -11.56 5.26
CA GLU A 2 -18.29 -11.96 6.06
C GLU A 2 -17.06 -11.24 5.50
N ALA A 3 -16.28 -10.61 6.39
CA ALA A 3 -15.01 -10.02 6.01
C ALA A 3 -14.15 -11.15 5.43
N ILE A 4 -13.74 -11.02 4.17
CA ILE A 4 -12.76 -11.92 3.58
C ILE A 4 -11.51 -11.79 4.46
N PRO A 5 -11.08 -12.85 5.18
CA PRO A 5 -9.94 -12.73 6.06
C PRO A 5 -8.71 -12.41 5.21
N TYR A 6 -8.01 -11.34 5.56
CA TYR A 6 -6.69 -11.07 4.99
C TYR A 6 -5.79 -12.28 5.27
N PRO A 7 -4.89 -12.64 4.32
CA PRO A 7 -3.99 -13.75 4.55
C PRO A 7 -3.15 -13.48 5.80
N ASP A 8 -2.97 -14.51 6.62
CA ASP A 8 -1.98 -14.43 7.69
C ASP A 8 -0.56 -14.34 7.08
N TRP A 9 0.42 -14.04 7.92
CA TRP A 9 1.81 -13.87 7.47
C TRP A 9 2.36 -15.09 6.72
N GLU A 10 2.08 -16.31 7.17
CA GLU A 10 2.60 -17.54 6.54
C GLU A 10 1.92 -17.77 5.19
N GLN A 11 0.60 -17.55 5.09
CA GLN A 11 -0.14 -17.61 3.84
C GLN A 11 0.36 -16.57 2.82
N PHE A 12 0.62 -15.34 3.29
CA PHE A 12 1.14 -14.27 2.44
C PHE A 12 2.56 -14.59 1.95
N LYS A 13 3.43 -15.03 2.86
CA LYS A 13 4.79 -15.46 2.53
C LYS A 13 4.78 -16.59 1.51
N TRP A 14 3.96 -17.62 1.71
CA TRP A 14 3.82 -18.72 0.77
C TRP A 14 3.41 -18.25 -0.63
N THR A 15 2.47 -17.30 -0.70
CA THR A 15 2.03 -16.71 -1.97
C THR A 15 3.19 -15.98 -2.69
N CYS A 16 4.01 -15.24 -1.95
CA CYS A 16 5.22 -14.61 -2.49
C CYS A 16 6.29 -15.63 -2.92
N GLU A 17 6.41 -16.77 -2.22
CA GLU A 17 7.28 -17.88 -2.61
C GLU A 17 6.84 -18.50 -3.94
N LEU A 18 5.54 -18.76 -4.13
CA LEU A 18 5.00 -19.23 -5.41
C LEU A 18 5.25 -18.24 -6.55
N VAL A 19 5.01 -16.95 -6.31
CA VAL A 19 5.30 -15.89 -7.28
C VAL A 19 6.78 -15.90 -7.66
N TRP A 20 7.65 -15.91 -6.66
CA TRP A 20 9.10 -15.89 -6.88
C TRP A 20 9.58 -17.12 -7.65
N GLU A 21 9.12 -18.31 -7.27
CA GLU A 21 9.58 -19.57 -7.84
C GLU A 21 9.10 -19.78 -9.28
N HIS A 22 7.86 -19.41 -9.59
CA HIS A 22 7.23 -19.78 -10.86
C HIS A 22 7.06 -18.62 -11.86
N PHE A 23 7.14 -17.36 -11.41
CA PHE A 23 6.88 -16.20 -12.27
C PHE A 23 8.10 -15.29 -12.45
N THR A 24 9.25 -15.61 -11.83
CA THR A 24 10.47 -14.81 -11.95
C THR A 24 11.65 -15.65 -12.47
N ASP A 25 12.72 -14.97 -12.89
CA ASP A 25 14.00 -15.60 -13.23
C ASP A 25 14.83 -16.00 -12.00
N ARG A 26 14.28 -15.81 -10.79
CA ARG A 26 14.90 -16.08 -9.49
C ARG A 26 16.22 -15.32 -9.28
N ARG A 27 16.47 -14.27 -10.06
CA ARG A 27 17.63 -13.39 -9.90
C ARG A 27 17.27 -12.23 -9.00
N ARG A 28 18.26 -11.77 -8.23
CA ARG A 28 18.08 -10.59 -7.38
C ARG A 28 17.70 -9.38 -8.22
N ARG A 29 16.60 -8.70 -7.87
CA ARG A 29 16.15 -7.46 -8.52
C ARG A 29 15.47 -6.54 -7.52
N SER A 30 15.85 -5.27 -7.54
CA SER A 30 15.23 -4.21 -6.73
C SER A 30 15.11 -4.59 -5.26
N GLY A 31 16.23 -5.00 -4.67
CA GLY A 31 16.31 -5.39 -3.26
C GLY A 31 15.89 -6.83 -2.94
N VAL A 32 15.12 -7.50 -3.79
CA VAL A 32 14.55 -8.84 -3.54
C VAL A 32 15.43 -9.95 -4.13
N SER A 33 15.74 -10.99 -3.34
CA SER A 33 16.48 -12.20 -3.75
C SER A 33 15.77 -13.52 -3.44
N SER A 34 14.62 -13.50 -2.79
CA SER A 34 13.79 -14.67 -2.52
C SER A 34 12.32 -14.28 -2.32
N GLY A 35 11.41 -15.25 -2.44
CA GLY A 35 9.98 -15.03 -2.13
C GLY A 35 9.73 -14.65 -0.68
N ALA A 36 10.45 -15.25 0.27
CA ALA A 36 10.40 -14.85 1.67
C ALA A 36 10.85 -13.40 1.89
N GLN A 37 11.88 -12.94 1.15
CA GLN A 37 12.33 -11.56 1.22
C GLN A 37 11.32 -10.60 0.54
N LEU A 38 10.69 -11.02 -0.56
CA LEU A 38 9.61 -10.27 -1.19
C LEU A 38 8.47 -10.03 -0.20
N ALA A 39 8.02 -11.09 0.49
CA ALA A 39 7.00 -11.01 1.51
C ALA A 39 7.40 -10.04 2.64
N PHE A 40 8.63 -10.18 3.16
CA PHE A 40 9.11 -9.34 4.24
C PHE A 40 9.14 -7.86 3.85
N LEU A 41 9.68 -7.55 2.67
CA LEU A 41 9.78 -6.17 2.20
C LEU A 41 8.40 -5.58 1.91
N LEU A 42 7.51 -6.30 1.22
CA LEU A 42 6.14 -5.84 0.99
C LEU A 42 5.44 -5.57 2.32
N TRP A 43 5.50 -6.49 3.27
CA TRP A 43 4.85 -6.33 4.58
C TRP A 43 5.35 -5.11 5.34
N LYS A 44 6.67 -4.89 5.35
CA LYS A 44 7.27 -3.74 6.03
C LYS A 44 6.94 -2.42 5.34
N VAL A 45 6.97 -2.38 4.01
CA VAL A 45 6.69 -1.17 3.23
C VAL A 45 5.22 -0.79 3.31
N LEU A 46 4.29 -1.74 3.18
CA LEU A 46 2.85 -1.49 3.27
C LEU A 46 2.40 -1.10 4.69
N GLY A 47 3.09 -1.61 5.71
CA GLY A 47 2.84 -1.24 7.10
C GLY A 47 3.51 0.05 7.57
N ALA A 48 4.36 0.67 6.74
CA ALA A 48 5.09 1.87 7.10
C ALA A 48 4.18 3.10 7.10
N LYS A 49 4.27 3.91 8.16
CA LYS A 49 3.47 5.13 8.33
C LYS A 49 4.10 6.37 7.72
N SER A 50 5.38 6.28 7.34
CA SER A 50 6.14 7.36 6.75
C SER A 50 7.20 6.83 5.80
N PHE A 51 7.61 7.66 4.83
CA PHE A 51 8.70 7.31 3.93
C PHE A 51 10.02 7.08 4.69
N LYS A 52 10.23 7.76 5.83
CA LYS A 52 11.39 7.51 6.71
C LYS A 52 11.43 6.07 7.22
N GLU A 53 10.29 5.50 7.59
CA GLU A 53 10.20 4.09 8.00
C GLU A 53 10.50 3.16 6.83
N VAL A 54 10.01 3.46 5.63
CA VAL A 54 10.35 2.72 4.40
C VAL A 54 11.85 2.71 4.17
N VAL A 55 12.51 3.87 4.18
CA VAL A 55 13.98 3.98 4.03
C VAL A 55 14.71 3.17 5.10
N GLY A 56 14.22 3.18 6.34
CA GLY A 56 14.78 2.40 7.44
C GLY A 56 14.79 0.89 7.20
N VAL A 57 13.88 0.35 6.37
CA VAL A 57 13.87 -1.08 5.98
C VAL A 57 15.07 -1.43 5.10
N PHE A 58 15.53 -0.49 4.28
CA PHE A 58 16.61 -0.70 3.31
C PHE A 58 17.97 -0.22 3.82
N HIS A 59 17.99 0.57 4.89
CA HIS A 59 19.22 1.06 5.48
C HIS A 59 19.98 -0.06 6.20
N LYS A 60 21.29 -0.13 5.92
CA LYS A 60 22.21 -1.09 6.53
C LYS A 60 23.23 -0.37 7.38
N ASP A 61 23.63 -0.97 8.48
CA ASP A 61 24.70 -0.43 9.33
C ASP A 61 25.97 -0.16 8.51
N GLY A 62 26.46 1.07 8.59
CA GLY A 62 27.66 1.53 7.86
C GLY A 62 27.45 1.86 6.38
N SER A 63 26.22 1.85 5.86
CA SER A 63 25.89 2.32 4.51
C SER A 63 25.48 3.80 4.49
N HIS A 64 25.56 4.44 3.31
CA HIS A 64 25.05 5.78 3.10
C HIS A 64 23.51 5.78 3.10
N ILE A 65 22.89 6.84 3.60
CA ILE A 65 21.42 6.94 3.66
C ILE A 65 20.83 7.08 2.25
N GLU A 66 21.58 7.68 1.33
CA GLU A 66 21.26 7.85 -0.08
C GLU A 66 21.04 6.48 -0.77
N ASP A 67 21.90 5.50 -0.51
CA ASP A 67 21.76 4.14 -1.06
C ASP A 67 20.45 3.46 -0.59
N ALA A 68 20.04 3.75 0.65
CA ALA A 68 18.81 3.23 1.23
C ALA A 68 17.57 3.90 0.62
N ILE A 69 17.65 5.22 0.34
CA ILE A 69 16.61 5.97 -0.37
C ILE A 69 16.43 5.41 -1.78
N ASP A 70 17.52 5.23 -2.52
CA ASP A 70 17.48 4.69 -3.89
C ASP A 70 16.91 3.27 -3.91
N SER A 71 17.33 2.42 -2.97
CA SER A 71 16.81 1.06 -2.83
C SER A 71 15.31 1.03 -2.48
N ALA A 72 14.87 1.92 -1.59
CA ALA A 72 13.47 2.04 -1.21
C ALA A 72 12.60 2.47 -2.40
N LEU A 73 13.03 3.50 -3.14
CA LEU A 73 12.32 3.99 -4.33
C LEU A 73 12.29 2.95 -5.45
N ASP A 74 13.41 2.26 -5.72
CA ASP A 74 13.45 1.20 -6.72
C ASP A 74 12.56 0.01 -6.34
N PHE A 75 12.56 -0.41 -5.07
CA PHE A 75 11.65 -1.46 -4.60
C PHE A 75 10.18 -1.03 -4.73
N GLN A 76 9.83 0.17 -4.28
CA GLN A 76 8.45 0.66 -4.36
C GLN A 76 7.97 0.67 -5.81
N ARG A 77 8.77 1.23 -6.73
CA ARG A 77 8.43 1.34 -8.14
C ARG A 77 8.36 -0.02 -8.84
N GLN A 78 9.35 -0.88 -8.62
CA GLN A 78 9.46 -2.14 -9.36
C GLN A 78 8.57 -3.22 -8.77
N TRP A 79 8.52 -3.35 -7.45
CA TRP A 79 7.78 -4.41 -6.76
C TRP A 79 6.41 -3.95 -6.33
N SER A 80 6.29 -2.93 -5.48
CA SER A 80 5.00 -2.53 -4.92
C SER A 80 4.04 -2.00 -5.99
N GLU A 81 4.49 -1.12 -6.87
CA GLU A 81 3.62 -0.46 -7.86
C GLU A 81 3.42 -1.27 -9.15
N PHE A 82 4.27 -2.28 -9.42
CA PHE A 82 4.26 -2.99 -10.70
C PHE A 82 4.28 -4.51 -10.57
N LYS A 83 5.40 -5.12 -10.18
CA LYS A 83 5.54 -6.59 -10.27
C LYS A 83 4.61 -7.32 -9.32
N ALA A 84 4.56 -6.94 -8.04
CA ALA A 84 3.79 -7.70 -7.05
C ALA A 84 2.29 -7.71 -7.37
N PRO A 85 1.61 -6.57 -7.64
CA PRO A 85 0.20 -6.58 -8.03
C PRO A 85 -0.08 -7.44 -9.26
N ASN A 86 0.72 -7.28 -10.33
CA ASN A 86 0.52 -8.00 -11.58
C ASN A 86 0.73 -9.51 -11.44
N LEU A 87 1.78 -9.92 -10.74
CA LEU A 87 2.10 -11.34 -10.55
C LEU A 87 1.13 -12.03 -9.59
N LEU A 88 0.71 -11.34 -8.52
CA LEU A 88 -0.32 -11.84 -7.61
C LEU A 88 -1.68 -11.94 -8.30
N SER A 89 -2.02 -10.99 -9.18
CA SER A 89 -3.23 -11.06 -10.01
C SER A 89 -3.19 -12.27 -10.95
N ALA A 90 -2.06 -12.52 -11.59
CA ALA A 90 -1.87 -13.71 -12.43
C ALA A 90 -2.03 -15.01 -11.62
N LEU A 91 -1.40 -15.09 -10.45
CA LEU A 91 -1.54 -16.23 -9.53
C LEU A 91 -3.01 -16.41 -9.09
N ASN A 92 -3.70 -15.33 -8.73
CA ASN A 92 -5.12 -15.35 -8.33
C ASN A 92 -6.00 -15.94 -9.44
N ARG A 93 -5.81 -15.50 -10.68
CA ARG A 93 -6.56 -16.01 -11.85
C ARG A 93 -6.28 -17.49 -12.11
N ILE A 94 -5.02 -17.91 -12.03
CA ILE A 94 -4.62 -19.31 -12.26
C ILE A 94 -5.22 -20.21 -11.18
N GLN A 95 -5.05 -19.86 -9.89
CA GLN A 95 -5.57 -20.69 -8.80
C GLN A 95 -7.09 -20.77 -8.85
N GLN A 96 -7.79 -19.67 -9.11
CA GLN A 96 -9.26 -19.66 -9.25
C GLN A 96 -9.72 -20.61 -10.35
N HIS A 97 -9.11 -20.53 -11.54
CA HIS A 97 -9.45 -21.39 -12.66
C HIS A 97 -9.24 -22.88 -12.35
N ILE A 98 -8.10 -23.22 -11.76
CA ILE A 98 -7.75 -24.61 -11.44
C ILE A 98 -8.65 -25.15 -10.32
N PHE A 99 -8.81 -24.42 -9.21
CA PHE A 99 -9.56 -24.88 -8.05
C PHE A 99 -11.04 -25.07 -8.41
N GLN A 100 -11.65 -24.13 -9.14
CA GLN A 100 -13.01 -24.26 -9.63
C GLN A 100 -13.18 -25.48 -10.54
N ARG A 101 -12.22 -25.74 -11.43
CA ARG A 101 -12.25 -26.93 -12.30
C ARG A 101 -12.24 -28.25 -11.53
N PHE A 102 -11.62 -28.28 -10.34
CA PHE A 102 -11.59 -29.45 -9.46
C PHE A 102 -12.58 -29.37 -8.29
N ASN A 103 -13.53 -28.44 -8.34
CA ASN A 103 -14.55 -28.23 -7.30
C ASN A 103 -13.96 -27.97 -5.89
N LEU A 104 -12.80 -27.30 -5.85
CA LEU A 104 -12.14 -26.81 -4.65
C LEU A 104 -12.45 -25.32 -4.43
N VAL A 105 -12.37 -24.85 -3.18
CA VAL A 105 -12.60 -23.45 -2.83
C VAL A 105 -11.33 -22.63 -3.09
N PRO A 106 -11.33 -21.69 -4.05
CA PRO A 106 -10.17 -20.84 -4.30
C PRO A 106 -9.98 -19.78 -3.22
N GLY A 107 -8.75 -19.28 -3.08
CA GLY A 107 -8.48 -18.06 -2.33
C GLY A 107 -9.02 -16.81 -3.05
N ASN A 108 -9.04 -15.67 -2.37
CA ASN A 108 -9.28 -14.37 -2.98
C ASN A 108 -8.14 -13.42 -2.59
N TYR A 109 -7.33 -13.01 -3.57
CA TYR A 109 -6.21 -12.09 -3.36
C TYR A 109 -6.53 -10.64 -3.72
N ASP A 110 -7.74 -10.33 -4.21
CA ASP A 110 -8.09 -9.03 -4.78
C ASP A 110 -7.96 -7.90 -3.75
N ALA A 111 -8.45 -8.10 -2.53
CA ALA A 111 -8.32 -7.13 -1.45
C ALA A 111 -6.86 -6.83 -1.11
N TYR A 112 -6.00 -7.85 -1.14
CA TYR A 112 -4.59 -7.70 -0.85
C TYR A 112 -3.83 -7.03 -2.00
N ILE A 113 -4.14 -7.40 -3.25
CA ILE A 113 -3.59 -6.74 -4.44
C ILE A 113 -3.95 -5.25 -4.42
N ALA A 114 -5.21 -4.92 -4.17
CA ALA A 114 -5.66 -3.53 -4.02
C ALA A 114 -4.89 -2.82 -2.91
N HIS A 115 -4.67 -3.46 -1.76
CA HIS A 115 -3.87 -2.88 -0.68
C HIS A 115 -2.43 -2.57 -1.11
N ILE A 116 -1.80 -3.45 -1.91
CA ILE A 116 -0.46 -3.20 -2.47
C ILE A 116 -0.49 -2.04 -3.47
N GLU A 117 -1.45 -2.01 -4.39
CA GLU A 117 -1.59 -0.96 -5.41
C GLU A 117 -1.77 0.43 -4.77
N ASN A 118 -2.45 0.49 -3.63
CA ASN A 118 -2.61 1.70 -2.83
C ASN A 118 -1.39 1.98 -1.92
N LEU A 119 -0.29 1.22 -2.02
CA LEU A 119 0.92 1.30 -1.19
C LEU A 119 0.62 1.23 0.32
N GLY A 120 -0.35 0.41 0.70
CA GLY A 120 -0.75 0.22 2.08
C GLY A 120 -1.69 1.30 2.62
N ARG A 121 -2.01 2.32 1.80
CA ARG A 121 -2.88 3.44 2.19
C ARG A 121 -4.36 3.10 2.01
N SER A 122 -5.20 3.88 2.69
CA SER A 122 -6.64 3.84 2.45
C SER A 122 -6.95 4.34 1.03
N PRO A 123 -7.86 3.69 0.28
CA PRO A 123 -8.34 4.21 -1.01
C PRO A 123 -8.90 5.63 -0.91
N VAL A 124 -9.45 6.00 0.26
CA VAL A 124 -9.94 7.35 0.54
C VAL A 124 -8.81 8.38 0.48
N VAL A 125 -7.61 8.05 0.97
CA VAL A 125 -6.45 8.95 0.93
C VAL A 125 -6.02 9.21 -0.51
N ASN A 126 -5.99 8.17 -1.34
CA ASN A 126 -5.64 8.32 -2.75
C ASN A 126 -6.73 9.11 -3.51
N ALA A 127 -8.01 8.92 -3.16
CA ALA A 127 -9.09 9.73 -3.72
C ALA A 127 -8.98 11.21 -3.32
N LEU A 128 -8.55 11.53 -2.10
CA LEU A 128 -8.31 12.94 -1.70
C LEU A 128 -7.20 13.61 -2.51
N ASP A 129 -6.20 12.84 -2.96
CA ASP A 129 -5.15 13.33 -3.86
C ASP A 129 -5.70 13.74 -5.23
N GLU A 130 -6.67 13.00 -5.75
CA GLU A 130 -7.42 13.37 -6.97
C GLU A 130 -8.24 14.66 -6.79
N TYR A 131 -8.60 15.01 -5.55
CA TYR A 131 -9.26 16.26 -5.17
C TYR A 131 -8.28 17.39 -4.83
N GLY A 132 -6.98 17.19 -5.07
CA GLY A 132 -5.94 18.20 -4.91
C GLY A 132 -5.32 18.27 -3.51
N ILE A 133 -5.61 17.31 -2.63
CA ILE A 133 -4.97 17.20 -1.31
C ILE A 133 -3.81 16.21 -1.39
N PRO A 134 -2.54 16.65 -1.29
CA PRO A 134 -1.39 15.75 -1.37
C PRO A 134 -1.52 14.58 -0.41
N VAL A 135 -1.19 13.37 -0.86
CA VAL A 135 -1.29 12.10 -0.10
C VAL A 135 -0.84 12.22 1.37
N GLN A 136 0.26 12.92 1.66
CA GLN A 136 0.77 13.08 3.02
C GLN A 136 -0.19 13.88 3.91
N VAL A 137 -0.80 14.93 3.37
CA VAL A 137 -1.84 15.72 4.04
C VAL A 137 -3.12 14.88 4.14
N GLY A 138 -3.47 14.16 3.07
CA GLY A 138 -4.60 13.24 3.03
C GLY A 138 -4.55 12.17 4.13
N GLU A 139 -3.39 11.57 4.40
CA GLU A 139 -3.19 10.62 5.51
C GLU A 139 -3.45 11.24 6.89
N VAL A 140 -2.97 12.47 7.10
CA VAL A 140 -3.18 13.18 8.38
C VAL A 140 -4.66 13.48 8.57
N LEU A 141 -5.33 13.96 7.52
CA LEU A 141 -6.76 14.26 7.53
C LEU A 141 -7.61 13.00 7.73
N TRP A 142 -7.34 11.94 6.97
CA TRP A 142 -8.06 10.67 7.04
C TRP A 142 -8.03 10.10 8.47
N ARG A 143 -6.88 10.17 9.15
CA ARG A 143 -6.78 9.76 10.57
C ARG A 143 -7.52 10.70 11.51
N ALA A 144 -7.44 12.01 11.26
CA ALA A 144 -8.10 13.02 12.10
C ALA A 144 -9.63 12.91 12.08
N ILE A 145 -10.21 12.52 10.93
CA ILE A 145 -11.65 12.31 10.76
C ILE A 145 -12.10 10.86 11.04
N GLY A 146 -11.30 10.09 11.77
CA GLY A 146 -11.69 8.77 12.27
C GLY A 146 -11.52 7.60 11.29
N GLY A 147 -10.78 7.79 10.19
CA GLY A 147 -10.45 6.72 9.24
C GLY A 147 -11.65 6.22 8.42
N PRO A 148 -12.39 7.11 7.72
CA PRO A 148 -13.58 6.75 6.96
C PRO A 148 -13.26 5.76 5.85
N THR A 149 -14.24 4.92 5.51
CA THR A 149 -14.11 3.86 4.50
C THR A 149 -14.56 4.29 3.10
N SER A 150 -15.20 5.45 2.97
CA SER A 150 -15.63 6.02 1.70
C SER A 150 -15.24 7.50 1.57
N LEU A 151 -15.11 7.95 0.33
CA LEU A 151 -14.82 9.34 0.01
C LEU A 151 -15.96 10.26 0.49
N ASP A 152 -17.22 9.90 0.26
CA ASP A 152 -18.37 10.75 0.64
C ASP A 152 -18.38 11.07 2.14
N VAL A 153 -18.14 10.06 2.98
CA VAL A 153 -18.05 10.26 4.44
C VAL A 153 -16.83 11.13 4.78
N ALA A 154 -15.70 10.91 4.11
CA ALA A 154 -14.52 11.74 4.32
C ALA A 154 -14.76 13.21 3.97
N LEU A 155 -15.43 13.50 2.85
CA LEU A 155 -15.76 14.86 2.43
C LEU A 155 -16.74 15.54 3.39
N GLU A 156 -17.75 14.81 3.89
CA GLU A 156 -18.69 15.35 4.88
C GLU A 156 -17.98 15.70 6.20
N GLU A 157 -17.14 14.81 6.72
CA GLU A 157 -16.37 15.08 7.94
C GLU A 157 -15.35 16.21 7.73
N LEU A 158 -14.73 16.29 6.55
CA LEU A 158 -13.82 17.38 6.19
C LEU A 158 -14.51 18.74 6.15
N ARG A 159 -15.78 18.81 5.74
CA ARG A 159 -16.54 20.08 5.72
C ARG A 159 -16.62 20.72 7.11
N HIS A 160 -16.70 19.90 8.16
CA HIS A 160 -16.84 20.37 9.55
C HIS A 160 -15.52 20.35 10.34
N LEU A 161 -14.43 19.89 9.73
CA LEU A 161 -13.14 19.75 10.41
C LEU A 161 -12.53 21.11 10.77
N ASN A 162 -12.26 21.31 12.06
CA ASN A 162 -11.49 22.46 12.54
C ASN A 162 -9.99 22.14 12.52
N THR A 163 -9.27 22.72 11.57
CA THR A 163 -7.81 22.52 11.42
C THR A 163 -6.97 23.32 12.41
N SER A 164 -7.56 24.21 13.22
CA SER A 164 -6.85 25.11 14.14
C SER A 164 -5.94 24.35 15.11
N SER A 165 -6.40 23.22 15.64
CA SER A 165 -5.69 22.38 16.62
C SER A 165 -4.67 21.41 16.00
N MET A 166 -4.59 21.33 14.66
CA MET A 166 -3.69 20.41 13.97
C MET A 166 -2.32 21.02 13.73
N ALA A 167 -1.26 20.20 13.80
CA ALA A 167 0.11 20.59 13.48
C ALA A 167 0.32 20.66 11.96
N LEU A 168 -0.39 21.57 11.30
CA LEU A 168 -0.33 21.83 9.86
C LEU A 168 0.33 23.18 9.58
N SER A 169 1.15 23.21 8.54
CA SER A 169 1.73 24.43 7.98
C SER A 169 0.65 25.37 7.44
N SER A 170 1.01 26.64 7.20
CA SER A 170 0.11 27.61 6.58
C SER A 170 -0.37 27.16 5.21
N PHE A 171 0.52 26.56 4.41
CA PHE A 171 0.20 26.05 3.08
C PHE A 171 -0.78 24.86 3.12
N GLU A 172 -0.56 23.89 4.01
CA GLU A 172 -1.48 22.74 4.15
C GLU A 172 -2.88 23.19 4.60
N ARG A 173 -2.96 24.17 5.51
CA ARG A 173 -4.24 24.77 5.93
C ARG A 173 -4.96 25.47 4.78
N GLU A 174 -4.21 26.16 3.92
CA GLU A 174 -4.76 26.84 2.74
C GLU A 174 -5.35 25.82 1.75
N LEU A 175 -4.65 24.72 1.47
CA LEU A 175 -5.15 23.63 0.62
C LEU A 175 -6.46 23.04 1.17
N ILE A 176 -6.53 22.78 2.47
CA ILE A 176 -7.74 22.25 3.11
C ILE A 176 -8.89 23.25 3.03
N SER A 177 -8.63 24.52 3.33
CA SER A 177 -9.64 25.57 3.27
C SER A 177 -10.17 25.77 1.84
N ALA A 178 -9.31 25.67 0.84
CA ALA A 178 -9.69 25.74 -0.57
C ALA A 178 -10.63 24.59 -0.93
N LEU A 179 -10.31 23.36 -0.53
CA LEU A 179 -11.18 22.20 -0.72
C LEU A 179 -12.53 22.40 -0.01
N GLN A 180 -12.53 22.78 1.28
CA GLN A 180 -13.76 23.02 2.06
C GLN A 180 -14.70 24.04 1.42
N THR A 181 -14.17 25.03 0.70
CA THR A 181 -14.98 26.04 -0.01
C THR A 181 -15.70 25.46 -1.22
N THR A 182 -15.21 24.36 -1.79
CA THR A 182 -15.78 23.68 -2.97
C THR A 182 -16.74 22.54 -2.64
N LEU A 183 -16.85 22.15 -1.36
CA LEU A 183 -17.68 21.05 -0.87
C LEU A 183 -19.07 21.50 -0.42
#